data_AF-A0A915IE37-F1
#
_entry.id   AF-A0A915IE37-F1
#
_cell.length_a   1.000
_cell.length_b   1.000
_cell.length_c   1.000
_cell.angle_alpha   90.00
_cell.angle_beta   90.00
_cell.angle_gamma   90.00
#
_symmetry.space_group_name_H-M   'P 1'
#
loop_
_entity.id
_entity.type
_entity.pdbx_description
1 polymer ?
#
loop_
_entity_poly.entity_id
_entity_poly.type
_entity_poly.pdbx_seq_one_letter_code
_entity_poly.pdbx_strand_id
1 'polypeptide(L)'
;MHAHLRLSSCAVRSFIDLESPRLLRRDDELFSLSLRLRLRLLHRERLDEKNNNRRDIYYRNDPCRVAIDCDVATIGDLCREPTIFKSNITMPLYELTLIVKPLIKEDLIKVATRCCNVLFDHKAIVTKIDSFGYKDLAWRMSKEKVNYFTGSHFSIGCYMTHDNMYKSYGILKSNNEVLHNYFHKILPEKEDLSYECTLDDELKPPAYRKSVEEMRRNQRLKYFTRRNIAKTAFMFSRQKPISYPIAPPKS
;
A
#
# COMPACT_ATOMS: atom_id res chain seq x y z
N MET A 1 -24.96 -27.10 -62.44
CA MET A 1 -25.55 -28.16 -61.59
C MET A 1 -24.47 -28.67 -60.64
N HIS A 2 -24.73 -28.58 -59.34
CA HIS A 2 -24.07 -29.24 -58.18
C HIS A 2 -22.54 -29.13 -58.06
N ALA A 3 -21.98 -28.29 -57.17
CA ALA A 3 -21.94 -28.41 -55.70
C ALA A 3 -21.33 -29.73 -55.20
N HIS A 4 -20.14 -29.66 -54.59
CA HIS A 4 -19.92 -30.24 -53.26
C HIS A 4 -18.71 -29.60 -52.55
N LEU A 5 -19.02 -29.08 -51.37
CA LEU A 5 -18.15 -28.55 -50.32
C LEU A 5 -17.30 -29.65 -49.66
N ARG A 6 -16.08 -29.32 -49.26
CA ARG A 6 -15.54 -29.71 -47.94
C ARG A 6 -14.69 -28.59 -47.34
N LEU A 7 -15.13 -28.17 -46.16
CA LEU A 7 -14.48 -27.25 -45.22
C LEU A 7 -13.55 -28.05 -44.27
N SER A 8 -12.36 -27.51 -44.00
CA SER A 8 -11.79 -27.32 -42.66
C SER A 8 -10.51 -26.48 -42.82
N SER A 9 -10.56 -25.16 -42.59
CA SER A 9 -10.44 -24.45 -41.31
C SER A 9 -9.09 -24.63 -40.61
N CYS A 10 -8.18 -23.69 -40.85
CA CYS A 10 -7.59 -22.76 -39.86
C CYS A 10 -6.17 -22.36 -40.29
N ALA A 11 -6.07 -21.15 -40.86
CA ALA A 11 -5.36 -20.00 -40.29
C ALA A 11 -3.92 -19.87 -40.85
N VAL A 12 -3.78 -19.23 -42.02
CA VAL A 12 -3.28 -17.84 -42.22
C VAL A 12 -1.84 -17.69 -41.72
N ARG A 13 -0.84 -17.95 -42.58
CA ARG A 13 -0.10 -16.94 -43.38
C ARG A 13 0.46 -15.77 -42.55
N SER A 14 1.67 -16.00 -42.04
CA SER A 14 2.93 -15.34 -42.40
C SER A 14 2.99 -13.80 -42.54
N PHE A 15 3.95 -13.27 -41.77
CA PHE A 15 4.97 -12.29 -42.17
C PHE A 15 4.55 -10.85 -42.46
N ILE A 16 4.82 -9.97 -41.49
CA ILE A 16 5.72 -8.80 -41.66
C ILE A 16 6.54 -8.66 -40.38
N ASP A 17 7.81 -9.03 -40.44
CA ASP A 17 8.86 -8.43 -39.62
C ASP A 17 9.08 -7.00 -40.14
N LEU A 18 9.15 -6.01 -39.24
CA LEU A 18 10.05 -4.85 -39.32
C LEU A 18 9.90 -3.97 -38.05
N GLU A 19 11.05 -3.72 -37.42
CA GLU A 19 11.41 -2.58 -36.56
C GLU A 19 11.00 -2.59 -35.06
N SER A 20 11.96 -3.06 -34.26
CA SER A 20 12.32 -2.53 -32.92
C SER A 20 12.60 -1.00 -32.97
N PRO A 21 12.60 -0.18 -31.86
CA PRO A 21 13.25 -0.51 -30.57
C PRO A 21 12.60 0.06 -29.27
N ARG A 22 12.68 -0.62 -28.12
CA ARG A 22 13.78 -0.49 -27.11
C ARG A 22 14.19 0.94 -26.65
N LEU A 23 13.39 1.98 -26.84
CA LEU A 23 13.77 3.36 -26.43
C LEU A 23 13.11 3.92 -25.16
N LEU A 24 11.98 3.38 -24.67
CA LEU A 24 11.26 4.02 -23.56
C LEU A 24 11.82 3.79 -22.14
N ARG A 25 12.74 2.84 -21.94
CA ARG A 25 13.28 2.58 -20.59
C ARG A 25 14.36 3.56 -20.12
N ARG A 26 15.10 4.22 -21.02
CA ARG A 26 16.18 5.15 -20.62
C ARG A 26 15.66 6.57 -20.33
N ASP A 27 14.63 6.98 -21.05
CA ASP A 27 14.07 8.34 -20.90
C ASP A 27 13.29 8.50 -19.58
N ASP A 28 12.66 7.45 -19.08
CA ASP A 28 11.94 7.47 -17.81
C ASP A 28 12.91 7.61 -16.62
N GLU A 29 14.10 7.01 -16.69
CA GLU A 29 15.12 7.21 -15.68
C GLU A 29 15.69 8.63 -15.73
N LEU A 30 16.00 9.16 -16.92
CA LEU A 30 16.44 10.54 -17.09
C LEU A 30 15.38 11.55 -16.63
N PHE A 31 14.10 11.25 -16.87
CA PHE A 31 12.97 12.03 -16.37
C PHE A 31 12.92 12.00 -14.84
N SER A 32 13.03 10.82 -14.24
CA SER A 32 13.06 10.66 -12.77
C SER A 32 14.26 11.40 -12.15
N LEU A 33 15.43 11.36 -12.80
CA LEU A 33 16.64 12.04 -12.34
C LEU A 33 16.52 13.56 -12.49
N SER A 34 15.99 14.04 -13.62
CA SER A 34 15.73 15.47 -13.85
C SER A 34 14.74 16.03 -12.82
N LEU A 35 13.66 15.32 -12.54
CA LEU A 35 12.70 15.70 -11.52
C LEU A 35 13.35 15.69 -10.11
N ARG A 36 14.12 14.65 -9.78
CA ARG A 36 14.85 14.54 -8.51
C ARG A 36 15.86 15.69 -8.34
N LEU A 37 16.60 16.06 -9.39
CA LEU A 37 17.55 17.17 -9.38
C LEU A 37 16.83 18.51 -9.19
N ARG A 38 15.75 18.76 -9.93
CA ARG A 38 14.98 20.01 -9.83
C ARG A 38 14.31 20.17 -8.47
N LEU A 39 13.83 19.07 -7.87
CA LEU A 39 13.26 19.08 -6.53
C LEU A 39 14.32 19.24 -5.43
N ARG A 40 15.51 18.66 -5.60
CA ARG A 40 16.65 18.91 -4.70
C ARG A 40 17.09 20.38 -4.71
N LEU A 41 17.10 21.02 -5.89
CA LEU A 41 17.41 22.45 -6.01
C LEU A 41 16.34 23.31 -5.32
N LEU A 42 15.06 23.05 -5.55
CA LEU A 42 13.95 23.77 -4.88
C LEU A 42 13.97 23.60 -3.35
N HIS A 43 14.32 22.40 -2.87
CA HIS A 43 14.48 22.16 -1.44
C HIS A 43 15.66 22.95 -0.85
N ARG A 44 16.76 23.11 -1.60
CA ARG A 44 17.92 23.91 -1.18
C ARG A 44 17.60 25.41 -1.17
N GLU A 45 16.98 25.93 -2.23
CA GLU A 45 16.59 27.35 -2.33
C GLU A 45 15.64 27.77 -1.21
N ARG A 46 14.64 26.94 -0.86
CA ARG A 46 13.73 27.22 0.27
C ARG A 46 14.39 27.16 1.65
N LEU A 47 15.44 26.36 1.82
CA LEU A 47 16.21 26.35 3.07
C LEU A 47 17.06 27.62 3.21
N ASP A 48 17.60 28.11 2.10
CA ASP A 48 18.41 29.33 2.06
C ASP A 48 17.55 30.59 2.31
N GLU A 49 16.32 30.65 1.78
CA GLU A 49 15.36 31.74 2.09
C GLU A 49 14.98 31.80 3.58
N LYS A 50 14.89 30.65 4.26
CA LYS A 50 14.58 30.61 5.70
C LYS A 50 15.76 30.98 6.59
N ASN A 51 16.99 30.78 6.13
CA ASN A 51 18.18 31.17 6.88
C ASN A 51 18.45 32.68 6.86
N ASN A 52 17.87 33.43 5.91
CA ASN A 52 18.02 34.89 5.85
C ASN A 52 16.97 35.68 6.66
N ASN A 53 15.97 35.01 7.24
CA ASN A 53 14.92 35.62 8.08
C ASN A 53 15.07 35.31 9.58
N ARG A 54 16.28 34.99 10.06
CA ARG A 54 16.58 34.93 11.51
C ARG A 54 16.93 36.32 12.06
N ARG A 55 15.96 37.24 12.08
CA ARG A 55 15.91 38.33 13.06
C ARG A 55 14.45 38.52 13.50
N ASP A 56 14.27 38.53 14.81
CA ASP A 56 13.13 39.01 15.59
C ASP A 56 11.84 38.18 15.60
N ILE A 57 11.80 37.20 16.52
CA ILE A 57 10.54 36.78 17.16
C ILE A 57 10.61 37.24 18.62
N TYR A 58 10.16 38.46 18.86
CA TYR A 58 9.66 38.85 20.19
C TYR A 58 8.20 38.44 20.27
N TYR A 59 7.85 37.62 21.26
CA TYR A 59 6.46 37.39 21.65
C TYR A 59 5.83 38.72 22.08
N ARG A 60 4.95 39.27 21.24
CA ARG A 60 3.94 40.23 21.70
C ARG A 60 2.67 39.45 22.00
N ASN A 61 2.36 39.40 23.29
CA ASN A 61 1.03 39.14 23.81
C ASN A 61 0.07 40.18 23.21
N ASP A 62 -1.07 39.74 22.68
CA ASP A 62 -2.33 40.47 22.80
C ASP A 62 -3.54 39.52 22.67
N PRO A 63 -4.65 39.80 23.39
CA PRO A 63 -5.71 38.84 23.66
C PRO A 63 -6.90 39.01 22.71
N CYS A 64 -7.39 37.91 22.12
CA CYS A 64 -8.66 37.92 21.41
C CYS A 64 -9.83 37.91 22.41
N ARG A 65 -10.39 39.11 22.62
CA ARG A 65 -11.76 39.37 23.06
C ARG A 65 -12.73 38.80 22.02
N VAL A 66 -13.49 37.77 22.37
CA VAL A 66 -14.85 37.55 21.84
C VAL A 66 -15.72 37.21 23.05
N ALA A 67 -16.53 38.18 23.44
CA ALA A 67 -17.58 37.99 24.43
C ALA A 67 -18.68 37.14 23.80
N ILE A 68 -18.97 36.00 24.42
CA ILE A 68 -20.25 35.33 24.30
C ILE A 68 -20.80 35.34 25.71
N ASP A 69 -21.84 36.16 25.91
CA ASP A 69 -22.63 36.18 27.13
C ASP A 69 -23.30 34.82 27.30
N CYS A 70 -22.99 34.13 28.39
CA CYS A 70 -23.76 33.01 28.92
C CYS A 70 -23.80 33.15 30.44
N ASP A 71 -24.99 33.49 30.93
CA ASP A 71 -25.30 33.67 32.33
C ASP A 71 -25.20 32.37 33.13
N VAL A 72 -24.51 32.48 34.26
CA VAL A 72 -24.81 31.95 35.60
C VAL A 72 -25.07 30.44 35.77
N ALA A 73 -24.05 29.83 36.38
CA ALA A 73 -24.10 28.82 37.45
C ALA A 73 -24.25 27.32 37.10
N THR A 74 -23.41 26.56 37.82
CA THR A 74 -23.40 25.10 38.00
C THR A 74 -22.89 24.29 36.81
N ILE A 75 -21.56 24.04 36.80
CA ILE A 75 -20.92 22.71 36.70
C ILE A 75 -19.46 22.95 37.12
N GLY A 76 -19.18 22.63 38.39
CA GLY A 76 -17.84 22.26 38.81
C GLY A 76 -17.46 20.95 38.11
N ASP A 77 -16.17 20.78 37.84
CA ASP A 77 -15.55 19.62 37.19
C ASP A 77 -15.57 19.65 35.66
N LEU A 78 -14.64 20.40 35.05
CA LEU A 78 -13.96 20.03 33.80
C LEU A 78 -12.76 20.95 33.47
N CYS A 79 -12.06 21.49 34.46
CA CYS A 79 -10.72 22.04 34.26
C CYS A 79 -9.69 20.92 34.34
N ARG A 80 -9.69 20.00 33.37
CA ARG A 80 -8.46 19.25 33.07
C ARG A 80 -7.60 20.14 32.21
N GLU A 81 -6.50 20.59 32.80
CA GLU A 81 -5.37 21.20 32.13
C GLU A 81 -5.14 20.54 30.76
N PRO A 82 -4.85 21.30 29.68
CA PRO A 82 -4.43 20.69 28.42
C PRO A 82 -3.10 19.99 28.70
N THR A 83 -3.17 18.70 29.01
CA THR A 83 -2.01 17.83 29.01
C THR A 83 -1.34 18.01 27.65
N ILE A 84 -0.19 18.67 27.69
CA ILE A 84 0.74 18.74 26.58
C ILE A 84 1.12 17.28 26.33
N PHE A 85 0.37 16.63 25.45
CA PHE A 85 0.77 15.37 24.87
C PHE A 85 2.10 15.67 24.19
N LYS A 86 3.20 15.40 24.89
CA LYS A 86 4.47 15.03 24.27
C LYS A 86 4.18 13.76 23.47
N SER A 87 3.54 13.92 22.32
CA SER A 87 3.57 12.90 21.30
C SER A 87 5.04 12.77 20.95
N ASN A 88 5.60 11.59 21.17
CA ASN A 88 6.82 11.22 20.45
C ASN A 88 6.47 11.39 18.98
N ILE A 89 6.92 12.48 18.37
CA ILE A 89 6.68 12.78 16.95
C ILE A 89 7.57 11.82 16.18
N THR A 90 7.18 10.55 16.14
CA THR A 90 7.67 9.63 15.13
C THR A 90 7.13 10.18 13.81
N MET A 91 7.99 10.57 12.89
CA MET A 91 7.60 10.89 11.52
C MET A 91 7.49 9.56 10.76
N PRO A 92 6.29 8.96 10.63
CA PRO A 92 6.14 7.72 9.87
C PRO A 92 6.48 7.93 8.39
N LEU A 93 6.89 6.84 7.76
CA LEU A 93 7.08 6.78 6.32
C LEU A 93 5.73 6.52 5.64
N TYR A 94 5.43 7.34 4.64
CA TYR A 94 4.29 7.18 3.76
C TYR A 94 4.75 6.99 2.31
N GLU A 95 4.03 6.18 1.57
CA GLU A 95 4.09 6.11 0.12
C GLU A 95 2.84 6.78 -0.46
N LEU A 96 3.05 7.82 -1.25
CA LEU A 96 2.00 8.54 -1.93
C LEU A 96 1.92 8.05 -3.37
N THR A 97 0.81 7.41 -3.71
CA THR A 97 0.47 7.05 -5.09
C THR A 97 -0.33 8.18 -5.72
N LEU A 98 0.17 8.74 -6.82
CA LEU A 98 -0.52 9.76 -7.60
C LEU A 98 -0.86 9.20 -8.98
N ILE A 99 -2.12 9.39 -9.37
CA ILE A 99 -2.59 9.15 -10.73
C ILE A 99 -2.95 10.49 -11.34
N VAL A 100 -2.21 10.87 -12.38
CA VAL A 100 -2.36 12.14 -13.08
C VAL A 100 -3.04 11.90 -14.42
N LYS A 101 -3.80 12.90 -14.88
CA LYS A 101 -4.36 12.93 -16.24
C LYS A 101 -3.30 12.65 -17.31
N PRO A 102 -3.69 12.13 -18.49
CA PRO A 102 -2.81 12.07 -19.66
C PRO A 102 -2.41 13.49 -20.05
N LEU A 103 -1.13 13.84 -19.83
CA LEU A 103 -0.57 15.15 -20.12
C LEU A 103 0.71 15.01 -20.95
N ILE A 104 1.08 16.09 -21.63
CA ILE A 104 2.38 16.20 -22.31
C ILE A 104 3.49 16.20 -21.25
N LYS A 105 4.68 15.68 -21.59
CA LYS A 105 5.82 15.53 -20.66
C LYS A 105 6.13 16.80 -19.86
N GLU A 106 6.07 17.98 -20.48
CA GLU A 106 6.34 19.25 -19.81
C GLU A 106 5.30 19.59 -18.72
N ASP A 107 4.03 19.40 -19.03
CA ASP A 107 2.94 19.68 -18.09
C ASP A 107 2.88 18.63 -16.98
N LEU A 108 3.27 17.39 -17.28
CA LEU A 108 3.45 16.34 -16.30
C LEU A 108 4.51 16.73 -15.25
N ILE A 109 5.65 17.30 -15.68
CA ILE A 109 6.70 17.80 -14.78
C ILE A 109 6.17 18.95 -13.92
N LYS A 110 5.40 19.88 -14.51
CA LYS A 110 4.81 21.00 -13.76
C LYS A 110 3.88 20.49 -12.68
N VAL A 111 2.99 19.54 -13.00
CA VAL A 111 2.05 18.94 -12.04
C VAL A 111 2.80 18.18 -10.94
N ALA A 112 3.78 17.36 -11.28
CA ALA A 112 4.60 16.65 -10.31
C ALA A 112 5.35 17.61 -9.37
N THR A 113 5.92 18.69 -9.92
CA THR A 113 6.61 19.73 -9.14
C THR A 113 5.65 20.44 -8.20
N ARG A 114 4.44 20.82 -8.65
CA ARG A 114 3.41 21.42 -7.79
C ARG A 114 3.00 20.47 -6.66
N CYS A 115 2.80 19.18 -6.95
CA CYS A 115 2.45 18.19 -5.94
C CYS A 115 3.57 18.06 -4.89
N CYS A 116 4.83 18.04 -5.32
CA CYS A 116 5.97 18.00 -4.40
C CYS A 116 6.10 19.27 -3.56
N ASN A 117 5.83 20.45 -4.15
CA ASN A 117 5.84 21.71 -3.41
C ASN A 117 4.81 21.71 -2.28
N VAL A 118 3.60 21.19 -2.53
CA VAL A 118 2.57 20.99 -1.48
C VAL A 118 3.10 20.10 -0.35
N LEU A 119 3.78 19.00 -0.67
CA LEU A 119 4.40 18.14 0.34
C LEU A 119 5.45 18.90 1.17
N PHE A 120 6.29 19.69 0.51
CA PHE A 120 7.31 20.50 1.19
C PHE A 120 6.71 21.61 2.05
N ASP A 121 5.60 22.22 1.64
CA ASP A 121 4.88 23.24 2.41
C ASP A 121 4.38 22.66 3.75
N HIS A 122 3.99 21.39 3.74
CA HIS A 122 3.56 20.64 4.93
C HIS A 122 4.71 19.93 5.67
N LYS A 123 5.95 20.40 5.50
CA LYS A 123 7.15 19.87 6.18
C LYS A 123 7.36 18.36 5.96
N ALA A 124 6.97 17.83 4.80
CA ALA A 124 7.28 16.46 4.43
C ALA A 124 8.72 16.37 3.91
N ILE A 125 9.42 15.29 4.28
CA ILE A 125 10.75 14.96 3.74
C ILE A 125 10.56 13.90 2.67
N VAL A 126 10.83 14.23 1.41
CA VAL A 126 10.68 13.30 0.28
C VAL A 126 11.94 12.45 0.15
N THR A 127 11.79 11.13 0.21
CA THR A 127 12.88 10.15 0.13
C THR A 127 13.12 9.69 -1.30
N LYS A 128 12.05 9.31 -1.99
CA LYS A 128 12.11 8.70 -3.32
C LYS A 128 10.92 9.17 -4.15
N ILE A 129 11.17 9.37 -5.44
CA ILE A 129 10.13 9.63 -6.43
C ILE A 129 10.39 8.67 -7.59
N ASP A 130 9.39 7.87 -7.90
CA ASP A 130 9.39 6.91 -8.99
C ASP A 130 8.21 7.18 -9.92
N SER A 131 8.47 7.08 -11.23
CA SER A 131 7.42 7.07 -12.23
C SER A 131 7.19 5.64 -12.69
N PHE A 132 5.94 5.20 -12.70
CA PHE A 132 5.56 3.90 -13.28
C PHE A 132 5.10 4.04 -14.74
N GLY A 133 5.24 5.24 -15.32
CA GLY A 133 4.89 5.54 -16.70
C GLY A 133 3.39 5.72 -16.93
N TYR A 134 3.04 5.73 -18.21
CA TYR A 134 1.68 5.86 -18.72
C TYR A 134 1.03 4.49 -18.86
N LYS A 135 -0.13 4.27 -18.22
CA LYS A 135 -0.86 3.00 -18.26
C LYS A 135 -2.36 3.23 -18.37
N ASP A 136 -3.04 2.17 -18.79
CA ASP A 136 -4.49 2.11 -18.76
C ASP A 136 -4.95 1.92 -17.31
N LEU A 137 -6.03 2.60 -16.96
CA LEU A 137 -6.66 2.54 -15.65
C LEU A 137 -7.56 1.32 -15.58
N ALA A 138 -7.57 0.66 -14.42
CA ALA A 138 -8.42 -0.52 -14.20
C ALA A 138 -9.92 -0.21 -14.33
N TRP A 139 -10.33 1.02 -14.05
CA TRP A 139 -11.70 1.49 -14.24
C TRP A 139 -11.73 2.96 -14.69
N ARG A 140 -12.87 3.35 -15.29
CA ARG A 140 -13.13 4.72 -15.73
C ARG A 140 -13.13 5.67 -14.54
N MET A 141 -12.23 6.66 -14.54
CA MET A 141 -12.21 7.74 -13.56
C MET A 141 -12.79 9.01 -14.16
N SER A 142 -13.57 9.76 -13.38
CA SER A 142 -14.17 11.02 -13.84
C SER A 142 -13.64 12.19 -13.01
N LYS A 143 -13.21 13.25 -13.70
CA LYS A 143 -12.78 14.51 -13.09
C LYS A 143 -13.26 15.64 -14.00
N GLU A 144 -13.88 16.67 -13.42
CA GLU A 144 -14.41 17.82 -14.18
C GLU A 144 -15.32 17.43 -15.35
N LYS A 145 -16.19 16.42 -15.16
CA LYS A 145 -17.10 15.88 -16.18
C LYS A 145 -16.43 15.18 -17.38
N VAL A 146 -15.10 15.07 -17.38
CA VAL A 146 -14.35 14.30 -18.36
C VAL A 146 -14.03 12.92 -17.78
N ASN A 147 -14.20 11.90 -18.60
CA ASN A 147 -13.88 10.53 -18.25
C ASN A 147 -12.51 10.14 -18.80
N TYR A 148 -11.69 9.55 -17.94
CA TYR A 148 -10.34 9.10 -18.22
C TYR A 148 -10.28 7.57 -18.10
N PHE A 149 -9.68 6.95 -19.12
CA PHE A 149 -9.40 5.51 -19.15
C PHE A 149 -7.90 5.23 -19.01
N THR A 150 -7.08 6.26 -19.11
CA THR A 150 -5.62 6.17 -19.03
C THR A 150 -5.07 7.23 -18.08
N GLY A 151 -3.89 6.99 -17.53
CA GLY A 151 -3.25 7.90 -16.58
C GLY A 151 -1.75 7.65 -16.43
N SER A 152 -1.07 8.68 -15.94
CA SER A 152 0.34 8.57 -15.55
C SER A 152 0.44 8.29 -14.06
N HIS A 153 1.24 7.29 -13.70
CA HIS A 153 1.37 6.83 -12.31
C HIS A 153 2.71 7.27 -11.69
N PHE A 154 2.64 7.81 -10.47
CA PHE A 154 3.80 8.13 -9.66
C PHE A 154 3.70 7.54 -8.26
N SER A 155 4.83 7.11 -7.72
CA SER A 155 5.00 6.80 -6.30
C SER A 155 6.00 7.76 -5.69
N ILE A 156 5.64 8.35 -4.54
CA ILE A 156 6.46 9.29 -3.79
C ILE A 156 6.59 8.79 -2.36
N GLY A 157 7.77 8.33 -1.99
CA GLY A 157 8.10 8.00 -0.60
C GLY A 157 8.40 9.27 0.19
N CYS A 158 7.72 9.49 1.31
CA CYS A 158 7.87 10.70 2.12
C CYS A 158 7.64 10.45 3.61
N TYR A 159 8.44 11.11 4.45
CA TYR A 159 8.24 11.16 5.89
C TYR A 159 7.42 12.39 6.25
N MET A 160 6.33 12.19 7.00
CA MET A 160 5.53 13.30 7.51
C MET A 160 4.73 12.89 8.74
N THR A 161 4.28 13.87 9.51
CA THR A 161 3.33 13.62 10.60
C THR A 161 1.95 13.30 10.04
N HIS A 162 1.15 12.59 10.84
CA HIS A 162 -0.21 12.22 10.47
C HIS A 162 -1.07 13.44 10.12
N ASP A 163 -1.01 14.50 10.93
CA ASP A 163 -1.81 15.71 10.70
C ASP A 163 -1.45 16.43 9.39
N ASN A 164 -0.16 16.43 9.04
CA ASN A 164 0.32 17.03 7.80
C ASN A 164 -0.08 16.19 6.58
N MET A 165 -0.20 14.87 6.73
CA MET A 165 -0.70 13.98 5.68
C MET A 165 -2.14 14.33 5.31
N TYR A 166 -3.04 14.50 6.29
CA TYR A 166 -4.44 14.88 5.99
C TYR A 166 -4.56 16.23 5.30
N LYS A 167 -3.76 17.22 5.72
CA LYS A 167 -3.71 18.55 5.09
C LYS A 167 -3.25 18.45 3.63
N SER A 168 -2.15 17.73 3.41
CA SER A 168 -1.60 17.49 2.07
C SER A 168 -2.60 16.75 1.19
N TYR A 169 -3.27 15.73 1.72
CA TYR A 169 -4.27 14.96 0.99
C TYR A 169 -5.43 15.82 0.48
N GLY A 170 -5.96 16.71 1.32
CA GLY A 170 -7.04 17.63 0.93
C GLY A 170 -6.65 18.53 -0.25
N ILE A 171 -5.46 19.13 -0.18
CA ILE A 171 -4.95 20.02 -1.24
C ILE A 171 -4.65 19.24 -2.52
N LEU A 172 -4.00 18.07 -2.40
CA LEU A 172 -3.69 17.23 -3.55
C LEU A 172 -4.96 16.73 -4.26
N LYS A 173 -6.02 16.43 -3.51
CA LYS A 173 -7.32 15.99 -4.05
C LYS A 173 -8.01 17.11 -4.83
N SER A 174 -7.82 18.36 -4.37
CA SER A 174 -8.36 19.55 -5.01
C SER A 174 -7.66 19.91 -6.33
N ASN A 175 -6.47 19.37 -6.61
CA ASN A 175 -5.81 19.60 -7.90
C ASN A 175 -6.64 19.00 -9.04
N ASN A 176 -6.76 19.78 -10.12
CA ASN A 176 -7.57 19.39 -11.27
C ASN A 176 -6.85 18.35 -12.13
N GLU A 177 -5.52 18.38 -12.19
CA GLU A 177 -4.73 17.42 -12.97
C GLU A 177 -4.59 16.05 -12.30
N VAL A 178 -4.84 15.97 -10.98
CA VAL A 178 -4.76 14.72 -10.22
C VAL A 178 -6.11 14.02 -10.24
N LEU A 179 -6.13 12.83 -10.85
CA LEU A 179 -7.31 11.95 -10.91
C LEU A 179 -7.52 11.25 -9.58
N HIS A 180 -6.46 10.70 -9.00
CA HIS A 180 -6.51 9.98 -7.75
C HIS A 180 -5.22 10.14 -6.95
N ASN A 181 -5.35 10.24 -5.64
CA ASN A 181 -4.25 10.28 -4.70
C ASN A 181 -4.52 9.31 -3.54
N TYR A 182 -3.50 8.60 -3.11
CA TYR A 182 -3.61 7.68 -1.99
C TYR A 182 -2.33 7.66 -1.18
N PHE A 183 -2.46 7.85 0.14
CA PHE A 183 -1.35 7.73 1.08
C PHE A 183 -1.39 6.35 1.73
N HIS A 184 -0.37 5.56 1.47
CA HIS A 184 -0.13 4.29 2.13
C HIS A 184 0.90 4.47 3.25
N LYS A 185 0.59 4.07 4.47
CA LYS A 185 1.58 4.10 5.57
C LYS A 185 2.48 2.88 5.44
N ILE A 186 3.76 3.11 5.14
CA ILE A 186 4.75 2.04 5.19
C ILE A 186 5.08 1.82 6.67
N LEU A 187 4.70 0.66 7.18
CA LEU A 187 5.24 0.21 8.45
C LEU A 187 6.70 -0.15 8.21
N PRO A 188 7.63 0.25 9.09
CA PRO A 188 8.99 -0.27 9.03
C PRO A 188 8.85 -1.79 8.99
N GLU A 189 9.45 -2.38 7.96
CA GLU A 189 9.51 -3.83 7.78
C GLU A 189 9.92 -4.38 9.14
N LYS A 190 9.03 -5.18 9.76
CA LYS A 190 9.43 -5.91 10.95
C LYS A 190 10.57 -6.77 10.45
N GLU A 191 11.78 -6.47 10.95
CA GLU A 191 13.03 -7.13 10.59
C GLU A 191 12.73 -8.56 10.19
N ASP A 192 13.04 -8.85 8.93
CA ASP A 192 12.81 -10.09 8.23
C ASP A 192 12.71 -11.27 9.22
N LEU A 193 11.48 -11.63 9.57
CA LEU A 193 11.22 -13.04 9.80
C LEU A 193 11.50 -13.63 8.43
N SER A 194 12.74 -14.07 8.23
CA SER A 194 13.22 -14.75 7.03
C SER A 194 12.29 -15.94 6.79
N TYR A 195 11.18 -15.68 6.13
CA TYR A 195 10.22 -16.69 5.76
C TYR A 195 10.88 -17.39 4.59
N GLU A 196 11.67 -18.41 4.90
CA GLU A 196 12.15 -19.35 3.91
C GLU A 196 10.89 -19.90 3.23
N CYS A 197 10.76 -19.63 1.92
CA CYS A 197 9.56 -19.96 1.17
C CYS A 197 9.42 -21.49 1.07
N THR A 198 8.75 -22.10 2.03
CA THR A 198 8.52 -23.54 2.12
C THR A 198 7.30 -23.98 1.30
N LEU A 199 7.17 -23.54 0.04
CA LEU A 199 6.05 -23.90 -0.84
C LEU A 199 5.87 -25.43 -0.94
N ASP A 200 6.98 -26.16 -1.00
CA ASP A 200 6.99 -27.62 -1.04
C ASP A 200 6.42 -28.25 0.24
N ASP A 201 6.64 -27.63 1.42
CA ASP A 201 6.06 -28.09 2.68
C ASP A 201 4.55 -27.77 2.74
N GLU A 202 4.09 -26.69 2.09
CA GLU A 202 2.67 -26.35 2.00
C GLU A 202 1.90 -27.23 1.01
N LEU A 203 2.54 -27.70 -0.06
CA LEU A 203 1.90 -28.59 -1.04
C LEU A 203 1.72 -30.03 -0.50
N LYS A 204 2.46 -30.42 0.53
CA LYS A 204 2.27 -31.73 1.19
C LYS A 204 0.84 -31.88 1.72
N PRO A 205 0.27 -33.10 1.77
CA PRO A 205 -1.01 -33.32 2.44
C PRO A 205 -0.98 -32.83 3.89
N PRO A 206 -2.11 -32.38 4.48
CA PRO A 206 -2.15 -31.84 5.85
C PRO A 206 -1.57 -32.78 6.92
N ALA A 207 -1.57 -34.09 6.67
CA ALA A 207 -0.95 -35.10 7.53
C ALA A 207 0.55 -34.83 7.78
N TYR A 208 1.28 -34.40 6.74
CA TYR A 208 2.74 -34.34 6.68
C TYR A 208 3.31 -32.91 6.74
N ARG A 209 2.45 -31.88 6.88
CA ARG A 209 2.91 -30.50 7.02
C ARG A 209 3.42 -30.27 8.45
N LYS A 210 4.63 -29.74 8.58
CA LYS A 210 5.25 -29.44 9.89
C LYS A 210 4.39 -28.52 10.75
N SER A 211 3.79 -27.48 10.15
CA SER A 211 2.90 -26.54 10.83
C SER A 211 1.64 -27.22 11.40
N VAL A 212 1.07 -28.19 10.66
CA VAL A 212 -0.11 -28.95 11.11
C VAL A 212 0.30 -29.98 12.16
N GLU A 213 1.48 -30.58 12.04
CA GLU A 213 2.02 -31.50 13.04
C GLU A 213 2.25 -30.79 14.38
N GLU A 214 2.86 -29.62 14.37
CA GLU A 214 3.05 -28.78 15.55
C GLU A 214 1.71 -28.36 16.15
N MET A 215 0.75 -27.98 15.31
CA MET A 215 -0.61 -27.68 15.75
C MET A 215 -1.25 -28.90 16.43
N ARG A 216 -1.15 -30.11 15.88
CA ARG A 216 -1.68 -31.34 16.51
C ARG A 216 -1.05 -31.62 17.86
N ARG A 217 0.28 -31.42 17.98
CA ARG A 217 1.01 -31.63 19.25
C ARG A 217 0.55 -30.64 20.32
N ASN A 218 0.36 -29.38 19.94
CA ASN A 218 -0.04 -28.31 20.85
C ASN A 218 -1.57 -28.21 21.04
N GLN A 219 -2.36 -28.96 20.27
CA GLN A 219 -3.82 -28.89 20.30
C GLN A 219 -4.38 -29.53 21.58
N ARG A 220 -4.96 -28.70 22.44
CA ARG A 220 -5.80 -29.19 23.54
C ARG A 220 -7.18 -29.59 23.01
N LEU A 221 -7.41 -30.89 22.85
CA LEU A 221 -8.73 -31.42 22.49
C LEU A 221 -9.77 -31.11 23.57
N LYS A 222 -10.90 -30.51 23.18
CA LYS A 222 -12.06 -30.26 24.06
C LYS A 222 -12.69 -31.58 24.54
N TYR A 223 -13.38 -31.53 25.68
CA TYR A 223 -13.99 -32.71 26.32
C TYR A 223 -14.88 -33.54 25.39
N PHE A 224 -15.77 -32.88 24.64
CA PHE A 224 -16.69 -33.56 23.72
C PHE A 224 -15.95 -34.32 22.60
N THR A 225 -14.89 -33.73 22.05
CA THR A 225 -14.05 -34.37 21.04
C THR A 225 -13.34 -35.60 21.60
N ARG A 226 -12.78 -35.52 22.82
CA ARG A 226 -12.16 -36.67 23.50
C ARG A 226 -13.15 -37.80 23.71
N ARG A 227 -14.37 -37.49 24.17
CA ARG A 227 -15.44 -38.48 24.40
C ARG A 227 -15.83 -39.19 23.10
N ASN A 228 -15.96 -38.45 22.00
CA ASN A 228 -16.30 -39.04 20.70
C ASN A 228 -15.17 -39.91 20.15
N ILE A 229 -13.91 -39.46 20.23
CA ILE A 229 -12.74 -40.26 19.83
C ILE A 229 -12.69 -41.57 20.62
N ALA A 230 -12.90 -41.52 21.94
CA ALA A 230 -12.91 -42.72 22.78
C ALA A 230 -14.03 -43.70 22.39
N LYS A 231 -15.25 -43.20 22.11
CA LYS A 231 -16.36 -44.03 21.62
C LYS A 231 -16.03 -44.68 20.28
N THR A 232 -15.48 -43.92 19.34
CA THR A 232 -15.13 -44.42 18.01
C THR A 232 -14.02 -45.47 18.10
N ALA A 233 -12.98 -45.23 18.90
CA ALA A 233 -11.90 -46.19 19.14
C ALA A 233 -12.42 -47.50 19.76
N PHE A 234 -13.38 -47.41 20.68
CA PHE A 234 -14.04 -48.58 21.27
C PHE A 234 -14.86 -49.37 20.24
N MET A 235 -15.57 -48.70 19.33
CA MET A 235 -16.29 -49.40 18.27
C MET A 235 -15.35 -50.11 17.30
N PHE A 236 -14.25 -49.44 16.89
CA PHE A 236 -13.23 -50.04 16.03
C PHE A 236 -12.54 -51.24 16.67
N SER A 237 -12.23 -51.19 17.97
CA SER A 237 -11.59 -52.31 18.66
C SER A 237 -12.49 -53.54 18.75
N ARG A 238 -13.81 -53.36 18.82
CA ARG A 238 -14.79 -54.46 18.78
C ARG A 238 -15.00 -55.04 17.38
N GLN A 239 -14.91 -54.20 16.35
CA GLN A 239 -15.04 -54.64 14.96
C GLN A 239 -13.81 -55.39 14.46
N LYS A 240 -12.63 -55.15 15.03
CA LYS A 240 -11.43 -55.92 14.72
C LYS A 240 -11.68 -57.38 15.12
N PRO A 241 -11.78 -58.33 14.17
CA PRO A 241 -11.99 -59.73 14.54
C PRO A 241 -10.78 -60.16 15.36
N ILE A 242 -11.04 -60.72 16.54
CA ILE A 242 -10.03 -61.44 17.33
C ILE A 242 -9.76 -62.73 16.54
N SER A 243 -9.05 -62.61 15.41
CA SER A 243 -8.41 -63.77 14.83
C SER A 243 -7.41 -64.24 15.87
N TYR A 244 -7.66 -65.41 16.44
CA TYR A 244 -6.62 -66.11 17.17
C TYR A 244 -5.43 -66.25 16.23
N PRO A 245 -4.18 -66.08 16.70
CA PRO A 245 -3.04 -66.41 15.88
C PRO A 245 -3.23 -67.84 15.38
N ILE A 246 -3.29 -68.02 14.06
CA ILE A 246 -3.33 -69.36 13.46
C ILE A 246 -2.08 -70.04 14.00
N ALA A 247 -2.26 -71.09 14.80
CA ALA A 247 -1.13 -71.83 15.34
C ALA A 247 -0.25 -72.25 14.15
N PRO A 248 1.07 -72.01 14.20
CA PRO A 248 1.94 -72.40 13.11
C PRO A 248 1.77 -73.91 12.86
N PRO A 249 1.81 -74.37 11.60
CA PRO A 249 1.61 -75.77 11.28
C PRO A 249 2.62 -76.63 12.06
N LYS A 250 2.12 -77.69 12.72
CA LYS A 250 2.99 -78.62 13.45
C LYS A 250 3.87 -79.33 12.42
N SER A 251 5.18 -79.12 12.52
CA SER A 251 6.22 -79.87 11.80
C SER A 251 6.34 -81.29 12.30
#